data_AF-L1JZC2-F1
#
_entry.id   AF-L1JZC2-F1
#
_cell.length_a   1.000
_cell.length_b   1.000
_cell.length_c   1.000
_cell.angle_alpha   90.00
_cell.angle_beta   90.00
_cell.angle_gamma   90.00
#
_symmetry.space_group_name_H-M   'P 1'
#
loop_
_entity.id
_entity.type
_entity.pdbx_description
1 polymer ?
#
loop_
_entity_poly.entity_id
_entity_poly.type
_entity_poly.pdbx_seq_one_letter_code
_entity_poly.pdbx_strand_id
1 'polypeptide(L)'
;MASDAATSYQDIQRKLDNMDTGDLAAEVLPVFFNCFMENKTCKAGDFNFDVKRVIVQNLDALKRARDGNGGWKLGTELSCSEILAGGSTQNGKTMVKAVVLWICNYFKVGSVVLSTTKRGTRSLFEKLHPPAEEEKDSSTERGTRHKLKMPVPPICLAGRRLDQETIKKNVMISATLFANDTAQKITKISELFESDDEIRKLPMILIVDEADSFYRRKNKTTQLEAAMDSFIAIVRPILRWNVSATLIPVVMHMKQDKKEIDCESIIYTELGSNYLGAESFVPPQRDGRDVFLNPKDKKDAEEAMDLVYKDAFQKRGSLTLVITNPKVHGPSGIFAQAEKVLRKFPHVAALIVSHEGITLKPPTKPMLATNAFTPMTDQKLLDLHRKFKGKTASYAIEQVDENFGIETPLVIFGYRLMIRGDSFVSKKRVPTHLICALGKQMSIEKVVQACGRATYQRSSSHYNFHEEKKVVVLTYPLDFDTTRAYPRFLAELHAKMKDRGLTLAKALSAREVYSYRANIQPKGQLRSIGQKLDELKLNVRFEDPPRGEEGRGAKWLRETMGEQEA
;
A
#
# COMPACT_ATOMS: atom_id res chain seq x y z
N MET A 1 12.14 5.14 38.33
CA MET A 1 10.80 4.84 38.88
C MET A 1 9.81 4.78 37.73
N ALA A 2 9.39 3.56 37.38
CA ALA A 2 8.14 3.20 36.69
C ALA A 2 8.01 1.68 36.90
N SER A 3 7.69 1.32 38.15
CA SER A 3 7.27 -0.01 38.53
C SER A 3 5.79 -0.14 38.12
N ASP A 4 5.51 -0.37 36.85
CA ASP A 4 4.14 -0.63 36.42
C ASP A 4 3.93 -2.14 36.37
N ALA A 5 2.98 -2.57 37.20
CA ALA A 5 2.64 -3.93 37.52
C ALA A 5 2.71 -4.86 36.30
N ALA A 6 3.51 -5.92 36.40
CA ALA A 6 3.32 -7.12 35.61
C ALA A 6 1.94 -7.68 36.00
N THR A 7 0.89 -7.10 35.40
CA THR A 7 -0.48 -7.60 35.51
C THR A 7 -0.39 -9.05 35.07
N SER A 8 -0.72 -9.98 35.98
CA SER A 8 -0.51 -11.39 35.68
C SER A 8 -1.32 -11.76 34.44
N TYR A 9 -0.84 -12.71 33.64
CA TYR A 9 -1.59 -13.17 32.47
C TYR A 9 -3.04 -13.53 32.81
N GLN A 10 -3.23 -14.14 33.99
CA GLN A 10 -4.54 -14.47 34.54
C GLN A 10 -5.42 -13.24 34.78
N ASP A 11 -4.84 -12.12 35.24
CA ASP A 11 -5.59 -10.88 35.45
C ASP A 11 -5.99 -10.22 34.12
N ILE A 12 -5.13 -10.25 33.10
CA ILE A 12 -5.46 -9.72 31.75
C ILE A 12 -6.59 -10.55 31.12
N GLN A 13 -6.53 -11.88 31.24
CA GLN A 13 -7.61 -12.76 30.75
C GLN A 13 -8.90 -12.53 31.55
N ARG A 14 -8.83 -12.39 32.88
CA ARG A 14 -9.99 -12.08 33.71
C ARG A 14 -10.66 -10.76 33.32
N LYS A 15 -9.88 -9.74 32.98
CA LYS A 15 -10.41 -8.47 32.46
C LYS A 15 -11.13 -8.66 31.12
N LEU A 16 -10.56 -9.46 30.22
CA LEU A 16 -11.21 -9.79 28.95
C LEU A 16 -12.56 -10.51 29.15
N ASP A 17 -12.65 -11.41 30.14
CA ASP A 17 -13.87 -12.17 30.41
C ASP A 17 -14.96 -11.35 31.09
N ASN A 18 -14.59 -10.48 32.03
CA ASN A 18 -15.54 -9.90 32.98
C ASN A 18 -15.90 -8.44 32.73
N MET A 19 -15.09 -7.68 31.98
CA MET A 19 -15.37 -6.27 31.70
C MET A 19 -16.26 -6.13 30.46
N ASP A 20 -17.04 -5.05 30.37
CA ASP A 20 -17.67 -4.65 29.10
C ASP A 20 -16.60 -4.23 28.07
N THR A 21 -16.88 -4.34 26.77
CA THR A 21 -15.88 -4.00 25.74
C THR A 21 -15.54 -2.52 25.75
N GLY A 22 -16.53 -1.65 25.99
CA GLY A 22 -16.32 -0.21 26.08
C GLY A 22 -15.39 0.15 27.24
N ASP A 23 -15.61 -0.45 28.40
CA ASP A 23 -14.80 -0.22 29.60
C ASP A 23 -13.38 -0.75 29.44
N LEU A 24 -13.24 -1.97 28.91
CA LEU A 24 -11.92 -2.55 28.63
C LEU A 24 -11.17 -1.72 27.59
N ALA A 25 -11.85 -1.24 26.54
CA ALA A 25 -11.22 -0.35 25.57
C ALA A 25 -10.78 0.98 26.20
N ALA A 26 -11.56 1.53 27.13
CA ALA A 26 -11.20 2.75 27.86
C ALA A 26 -9.97 2.56 28.77
N GLU A 27 -9.78 1.36 29.32
CA GLU A 27 -8.58 1.01 30.09
C GLU A 27 -7.36 0.74 29.19
N VAL A 28 -7.56 0.01 28.10
CA VAL A 28 -6.48 -0.41 27.18
C VAL A 28 -5.95 0.75 26.34
N LEU A 29 -6.80 1.71 25.96
CA LEU A 29 -6.42 2.81 25.07
C LEU A 29 -5.31 3.72 25.66
N PRO A 30 -5.36 4.18 26.92
CA PRO A 30 -4.26 4.89 27.55
C PRO A 30 -2.98 4.06 27.62
N VAL A 31 -3.06 2.75 27.89
CA VAL A 31 -1.89 1.87 27.95
C VAL A 31 -1.25 1.73 26.58
N PHE A 32 -2.06 1.55 25.52
CA PHE A 32 -1.59 1.56 24.14
C PHE A 32 -0.83 2.85 23.85
N PHE A 33 -1.44 4.00 24.12
CA PHE A 33 -0.78 5.28 23.89
C PHE A 33 0.50 5.39 24.73
N ASN A 34 0.51 5.07 26.01
CA ASN A 34 1.73 5.15 26.81
C ASN A 34 2.87 4.29 26.24
N CYS A 35 2.61 3.03 25.88
CA CYS A 35 3.60 2.16 25.25
C CYS A 35 4.07 2.67 23.87
N PHE A 36 3.20 3.37 23.14
CA PHE A 36 3.48 3.88 21.81
C PHE A 36 4.14 5.27 21.82
N MET A 37 3.88 6.05 22.87
CA MET A 37 4.21 7.47 23.04
C MET A 37 5.44 7.70 23.94
N GLU A 38 6.00 6.66 24.57
CA GLU A 38 7.29 6.73 25.29
C GLU A 38 8.41 7.40 24.45
N ASN A 39 8.29 7.42 23.11
CA ASN A 39 9.18 8.13 22.19
C ASN A 39 8.84 9.62 21.91
N LYS A 40 7.94 10.27 22.65
CA LYS A 40 7.56 11.72 22.56
C LYS A 40 7.16 12.28 21.18
N THR A 41 7.05 11.44 20.15
CA THR A 41 6.94 11.86 18.73
C THR A 41 5.61 11.53 18.07
N CYS A 42 4.81 10.63 18.66
CA CYS A 42 3.45 10.37 18.19
C CYS A 42 2.46 11.23 19.00
N LYS A 43 1.28 11.52 18.48
CA LYS A 43 0.11 12.12 19.14
C LYS A 43 -1.14 11.40 18.66
N ALA A 44 -2.25 11.46 19.41
CA ALA A 44 -3.52 10.88 18.99
C ALA A 44 -3.97 11.38 17.59
N GLY A 45 -3.66 12.63 17.25
CA GLY A 45 -3.91 13.21 15.93
C GLY A 45 -3.02 12.70 14.78
N ASP A 46 -2.02 11.86 15.06
CA ASP A 46 -1.18 11.26 14.00
C ASP A 46 -1.83 10.01 13.39
N PHE A 47 -2.89 9.50 14.01
CA PHE A 47 -3.68 8.40 13.51
C PHE A 47 -4.83 8.95 12.66
N ASN A 48 -4.75 8.79 11.33
CA ASN A 48 -5.85 9.17 10.44
C ASN A 48 -6.97 8.11 10.41
N PHE A 49 -7.27 7.49 11.54
CA PHE A 49 -8.37 6.54 11.71
C PHE A 49 -8.76 6.46 13.18
N ASP A 50 -9.97 5.97 13.45
CA ASP A 50 -10.47 5.78 14.80
C ASP A 50 -9.76 4.59 15.49
N VAL A 51 -8.71 4.91 16.27
CA VAL A 51 -7.94 3.93 17.05
C VAL A 51 -8.81 3.21 18.06
N LYS A 52 -9.74 3.92 18.71
CA LYS A 52 -10.64 3.34 19.70
C LYS A 52 -11.53 2.29 19.04
N ARG A 53 -12.06 2.58 17.86
CA ARG A 53 -12.85 1.63 17.07
C ARG A 53 -12.05 0.37 16.70
N VAL A 54 -10.79 0.53 16.27
CA VAL A 54 -9.89 -0.63 16.02
C VAL A 54 -9.72 -1.46 17.29
N ILE A 55 -9.49 -0.83 18.45
CA ILE A 55 -9.35 -1.53 19.73
C ILE A 55 -10.63 -2.30 20.06
N VAL A 56 -11.78 -1.64 20.06
CA VAL A 56 -13.09 -2.23 20.37
C VAL A 56 -13.36 -3.45 19.49
N GLN A 57 -13.14 -3.35 18.18
CA GLN A 57 -13.40 -4.46 17.26
C GLN A 57 -12.52 -5.68 17.51
N ASN A 58 -11.24 -5.47 17.82
CA ASN A 58 -10.37 -6.58 18.19
C ASN A 58 -10.83 -7.19 19.52
N LEU A 59 -11.13 -6.37 20.53
CA LEU A 59 -11.61 -6.86 21.82
C LEU A 59 -12.92 -7.66 21.70
N ASP A 60 -13.88 -7.18 20.91
CA ASP A 60 -15.13 -7.91 20.64
C ASP A 60 -14.86 -9.26 19.98
N ALA A 61 -13.95 -9.30 19.00
CA ALA A 61 -13.56 -10.55 18.36
C ALA A 61 -12.87 -11.51 19.35
N LEU A 62 -11.98 -11.00 20.20
CA LEU A 62 -11.33 -11.79 21.25
C LEU A 62 -12.37 -12.36 22.22
N LYS A 63 -13.30 -11.54 22.72
CA LYS A 63 -14.36 -11.98 23.64
C LYS A 63 -15.29 -13.02 23.02
N ARG A 64 -15.72 -12.83 21.77
CA ARG A 64 -16.53 -13.84 21.06
C ARG A 64 -15.79 -15.17 20.93
N ALA A 65 -14.47 -15.12 20.78
CA ALA A 65 -13.61 -16.27 20.72
C ALA A 65 -13.25 -16.86 22.10
N ARG A 66 -13.73 -16.29 23.22
CA ARG A 66 -13.59 -16.91 24.55
C ARG A 66 -14.64 -17.99 24.72
N ASP A 67 -14.26 -19.12 25.30
CA ASP A 67 -15.23 -20.03 25.88
C ASP A 67 -15.58 -19.57 27.31
N GLY A 68 -16.81 -19.86 27.75
CA GLY A 68 -17.30 -19.45 29.07
C GLY A 68 -16.57 -20.11 30.25
N ASN A 69 -15.57 -20.96 29.99
CA ASN A 69 -14.75 -21.64 30.98
C ASN A 69 -13.29 -21.13 30.97
N GLY A 70 -12.99 -20.07 30.21
CA GLY A 70 -11.69 -19.42 30.20
C GLY A 70 -10.68 -19.95 29.16
N GLY A 71 -11.10 -20.81 28.23
CA GLY A 71 -10.36 -21.21 27.04
C GLY A 71 -10.78 -20.44 25.77
N TRP A 72 -10.36 -20.93 24.60
CA TRP A 72 -10.56 -20.26 23.31
C TRP A 72 -11.41 -21.12 22.35
N LYS A 73 -12.51 -20.55 21.88
CA LYS A 73 -13.25 -21.02 20.70
C LYS A 73 -12.51 -20.58 19.46
N LEU A 74 -11.77 -21.51 18.86
CA LEU A 74 -11.13 -21.28 17.57
C LEU A 74 -12.16 -21.15 16.46
N GLY A 75 -11.82 -20.41 15.41
CA GLY A 75 -12.71 -20.24 14.26
C GLY A 75 -12.98 -21.56 13.54
N THR A 76 -14.15 -21.68 12.90
CA THR A 76 -14.37 -22.65 11.82
C THR A 76 -14.21 -21.94 10.48
N GLU A 77 -14.02 -22.70 9.39
CA GLU A 77 -13.86 -22.17 8.02
C GLU A 77 -14.99 -21.19 7.62
N LEU A 78 -16.18 -21.36 8.22
CA LEU A 78 -17.39 -20.56 8.00
C LEU A 78 -17.63 -19.43 9.03
N SER A 79 -16.83 -19.30 10.09
CA SER A 79 -17.12 -18.40 11.23
C SER A 79 -16.01 -17.41 11.62
N CYS A 80 -14.87 -17.40 10.91
CA CYS A 80 -13.84 -16.39 11.14
C CYS A 80 -14.38 -14.99 10.82
N SER A 81 -14.42 -14.10 11.82
CA SER A 81 -14.79 -12.70 11.62
C SER A 81 -13.78 -12.03 10.70
N GLU A 82 -14.24 -11.19 9.77
CA GLU A 82 -13.37 -10.46 8.83
C GLU A 82 -13.51 -8.96 9.01
N ILE A 83 -12.37 -8.26 9.11
CA ILE A 83 -12.31 -6.81 9.12
C ILE A 83 -11.58 -6.34 7.86
N LEU A 84 -12.18 -5.38 7.18
CA LEU A 84 -11.61 -4.70 6.02
C LEU A 84 -10.95 -3.40 6.48
N ALA A 85 -9.65 -3.28 6.24
CA ALA A 85 -8.94 -2.02 6.45
C ALA A 85 -8.43 -1.49 5.12
N GLY A 86 -8.83 -0.26 4.77
CA GLY A 86 -8.35 0.38 3.55
C GLY A 86 -8.06 1.85 3.70
N GLY A 87 -7.72 2.45 2.57
CA GLY A 87 -7.51 3.87 2.43
C GLY A 87 -6.25 4.19 1.63
N SER A 88 -6.15 5.46 1.27
CA SER A 88 -5.23 5.94 0.24
C SER A 88 -3.78 6.03 0.73
N THR A 89 -3.54 6.10 2.05
CA THR A 89 -2.19 6.28 2.61
C THR A 89 -1.56 4.93 3.02
N GLN A 90 -0.29 4.72 2.67
CA GLN A 90 0.45 3.53 3.12
C GLN A 90 0.80 3.57 4.61
N ASN A 91 0.99 4.78 5.16
CA ASN A 91 1.28 4.98 6.58
C ASN A 91 0.09 4.61 7.46
N GLY A 92 -1.13 5.07 7.12
CA GLY A 92 -2.35 4.73 7.86
C GLY A 92 -2.57 3.22 7.97
N LYS A 93 -2.42 2.48 6.86
CA LYS A 93 -2.56 1.01 6.86
C LYS A 93 -1.50 0.31 7.72
N THR A 94 -0.27 0.82 7.75
CA THR A 94 0.79 0.27 8.62
C THR A 94 0.41 0.44 10.09
N MET A 95 -0.20 1.58 10.42
CA MET A 95 -0.63 1.90 11.77
C MET A 95 -1.82 1.08 12.26
N VAL A 96 -2.80 0.79 11.39
CA VAL A 96 -3.86 -0.16 11.71
C VAL A 96 -3.27 -1.52 12.13
N LYS A 97 -2.29 -2.03 11.36
CA LYS A 97 -1.59 -3.29 11.70
C LYS A 97 -0.83 -3.20 13.03
N ALA A 98 -0.19 -2.06 13.32
CA ALA A 98 0.53 -1.85 14.57
C ALA A 98 -0.41 -1.94 15.79
N VAL A 99 -1.58 -1.29 15.72
CA VAL A 99 -2.60 -1.34 16.78
C VAL A 99 -3.09 -2.77 17.00
N VAL A 100 -3.45 -3.47 15.91
CA VAL A 100 -3.93 -4.86 15.98
C VAL A 100 -2.88 -5.77 16.64
N LEU A 101 -1.64 -5.72 16.16
CA LEU A 101 -0.55 -6.56 16.67
C LEU A 101 -0.24 -6.28 18.14
N TRP A 102 -0.33 -5.02 18.57
CA TRP A 102 -0.14 -4.65 19.96
C TRP A 102 -1.24 -5.24 20.86
N ILE A 103 -2.51 -5.13 20.45
CA ILE A 103 -3.64 -5.71 21.19
C ILE A 103 -3.45 -7.22 21.32
N CYS A 104 -3.13 -7.90 20.23
CA CYS A 104 -2.87 -9.34 20.24
C CYS A 104 -1.79 -9.70 21.28
N ASN A 105 -0.67 -8.96 21.29
CA ASN A 105 0.42 -9.22 22.22
C ASN A 105 0.05 -8.91 23.68
N TYR A 106 -0.72 -7.86 23.91
CA TYR A 106 -1.22 -7.49 25.23
C TYR A 106 -2.09 -8.61 25.81
N PHE A 107 -2.97 -9.21 25.00
CA PHE A 107 -3.84 -10.32 25.39
C PHE A 107 -3.24 -11.72 25.14
N LYS A 108 -1.94 -11.82 24.78
CA LYS A 108 -1.24 -13.08 24.50
C LYS A 108 -1.89 -13.96 23.41
N VAL A 109 -2.44 -13.30 22.39
CA VAL A 109 -2.97 -13.91 21.18
C VAL A 109 -1.88 -13.89 20.11
N GLY A 110 -1.60 -15.04 19.50
CA GLY A 110 -0.60 -15.11 18.44
C GLY A 110 -1.08 -14.43 17.15
N SER A 111 -0.16 -14.04 16.28
CA SER A 111 -0.51 -13.33 15.05
C SER A 111 0.32 -13.79 13.86
N VAL A 112 -0.32 -13.95 12.70
CA VAL A 112 0.36 -14.22 11.43
C VAL A 112 0.08 -13.07 10.47
N VAL A 113 1.13 -12.47 9.94
CA VAL A 113 1.09 -11.39 8.97
C VAL A 113 1.62 -11.91 7.63
N LEU A 114 0.74 -12.00 6.64
CA LEU A 114 1.07 -12.40 5.28
C LEU A 114 1.16 -11.16 4.38
N SER A 115 2.27 -10.99 3.67
CA SER A 115 2.49 -9.88 2.73
C SER A 115 3.10 -10.39 1.41
N THR A 116 3.06 -9.57 0.36
CA THR A 116 3.18 -10.05 -1.03
C THR A 116 4.58 -10.35 -1.54
N THR A 117 5.61 -9.78 -0.93
CA THR A 117 6.98 -9.94 -1.42
C THR A 117 7.94 -10.10 -0.25
N LYS A 118 9.03 -10.85 -0.45
CA LYS A 118 10.10 -10.96 0.55
C LYS A 118 10.55 -9.58 1.06
N ARG A 119 10.68 -8.62 0.14
CA ARG A 119 11.07 -7.25 0.46
C ARG A 119 9.98 -6.49 1.21
N GLY A 120 8.72 -6.61 0.79
CA GLY A 120 7.56 -6.01 1.43
C GLY A 120 7.36 -6.52 2.85
N THR A 121 7.41 -7.84 3.06
CA THR A 121 7.35 -8.47 4.38
C THR A 121 8.46 -7.97 5.29
N ARG A 122 9.71 -7.91 4.79
CA ARG A 122 10.85 -7.39 5.56
C ARG A 122 10.70 -5.91 5.89
N SER A 123 10.30 -5.09 4.92
CA SER A 123 10.07 -3.67 5.14
C SER A 123 8.95 -3.41 6.16
N LEU A 124 7.87 -4.19 6.10
CA LEU A 124 6.79 -4.11 7.08
C LEU A 124 7.27 -4.48 8.48
N PHE A 125 8.03 -5.57 8.60
CA PHE A 125 8.66 -5.98 9.85
C PHE A 125 9.57 -4.89 10.42
N GLU A 126 10.47 -4.33 9.62
CA GLU A 126 11.41 -3.28 10.05
C GLU A 126 10.69 -1.97 10.42
N LYS A 127 9.55 -1.66 9.80
CA LYS A 127 8.72 -0.48 10.16
C LYS A 127 8.07 -0.61 11.54
N LEU A 128 7.68 -1.83 11.92
CA LEU A 128 7.01 -2.11 13.19
C LEU A 128 8.02 -2.46 14.31
N HIS A 129 9.20 -2.95 13.92
CA HIS A 129 10.27 -3.42 14.82
C HIS A 129 11.65 -2.94 14.32
N PRO A 130 11.95 -1.64 14.47
CA PRO A 130 13.25 -1.10 14.07
C PRO A 130 14.40 -1.67 14.94
N PRO A 131 15.59 -1.92 14.35
CA PRO A 131 16.75 -2.44 15.09
C PRO A 131 17.31 -1.41 16.09
N ALA A 132 17.88 -1.90 17.20
CA ALA A 132 18.36 -1.08 18.32
C ALA A 132 19.53 -0.13 17.95
N GLU A 133 20.36 -0.48 16.96
CA GLU A 133 21.52 0.32 16.57
C GLU A 133 21.17 1.60 15.77
N GLU A 134 19.95 1.68 15.20
CA GLU A 134 19.47 2.87 14.48
C GLU A 134 18.87 3.93 15.43
N GLU A 135 18.95 3.74 16.75
CA GLU A 135 18.47 4.69 17.77
C GLU A 135 19.31 5.98 17.84
N LYS A 136 20.59 5.95 17.42
CA LYS A 136 21.53 7.05 17.64
C LYS A 136 21.43 8.24 16.68
N ASP A 137 20.72 8.13 15.55
CA ASP A 137 20.70 9.16 14.49
C ASP A 137 19.32 9.80 14.21
N SER A 138 18.35 9.60 15.11
CA SER A 138 16.95 9.93 14.83
C SER A 138 16.48 11.33 15.28
N SER A 139 17.33 12.36 15.14
CA SER A 139 16.87 13.76 15.13
C SER A 139 16.30 14.20 13.77
N THR A 140 16.27 13.31 12.76
CA THR A 140 15.88 13.66 11.38
C THR A 140 14.68 12.86 10.85
N GLU A 141 13.49 13.37 11.18
CA GLU A 141 12.22 13.35 10.44
C GLU A 141 11.75 12.11 9.63
N ARG A 142 10.59 11.58 10.08
CA ARG A 142 9.40 11.19 9.29
C ARG A 142 9.53 10.08 8.24
N GLY A 143 9.88 8.89 8.71
CA GLY A 143 8.83 7.88 8.82
C GLY A 143 8.67 7.68 10.31
N THR A 144 7.48 7.84 10.89
CA THR A 144 7.30 7.49 12.28
C THR A 144 7.66 6.01 12.43
N ARG A 145 8.88 5.74 12.88
CA ARG A 145 9.34 4.42 13.26
C ARG A 145 8.69 4.18 14.60
N HIS A 146 7.47 3.73 14.52
CA HIS A 146 6.68 3.38 15.67
C HIS A 146 7.33 2.14 16.28
N LYS A 147 8.19 2.34 17.27
CA LYS A 147 8.76 1.23 18.03
C LYS A 147 7.61 0.66 18.85
N LEU A 148 6.95 -0.34 18.30
CA LEU A 148 6.00 -1.11 19.07
C LEU A 148 6.82 -1.96 20.03
N LYS A 149 6.88 -1.53 21.30
CA LYS A 149 7.50 -2.30 22.37
C LYS A 149 6.66 -3.55 22.60
N MET A 150 6.97 -4.60 21.87
CA MET A 150 6.34 -5.89 22.05
C MET A 150 7.03 -6.63 23.21
N PRO A 151 6.25 -7.21 24.13
CA PRO A 151 6.81 -8.05 25.20
C PRO A 151 7.60 -9.25 24.66
N VAL A 152 7.22 -9.72 23.47
CA VAL A 152 7.84 -10.84 22.78
C VAL A 152 8.32 -10.41 21.40
N PRO A 153 9.60 -10.66 21.04
CA PRO A 153 10.12 -10.30 19.73
C PRO A 153 9.37 -11.03 18.60
N PRO A 154 8.96 -10.32 17.53
CA PRO A 154 8.35 -10.94 16.37
C PRO A 154 9.38 -11.67 15.49
N ILE A 155 8.91 -12.64 14.71
CA ILE A 155 9.71 -13.39 13.76
C ILE A 155 9.42 -12.93 12.33
N CYS A 156 10.47 -12.79 11.52
CA CYS A 156 10.35 -12.57 10.08
C CYS A 156 10.91 -13.74 9.26
N LEU A 157 10.04 -14.43 8.53
CA LEU A 157 10.36 -15.54 7.63
C LEU A 157 10.75 -15.10 6.21
N ALA A 158 10.96 -13.80 5.99
CA ALA A 158 11.31 -13.21 4.70
C ALA A 158 12.69 -13.69 4.22
N GLY A 159 12.71 -14.84 3.54
CA GLY A 159 13.89 -15.46 2.94
C GLY A 159 14.94 -16.00 3.90
N ARG A 160 14.58 -16.26 5.16
CA ARG A 160 15.33 -17.14 6.08
C ARG A 160 14.70 -18.53 6.10
N ARG A 161 15.51 -19.57 6.33
CA ARG A 161 15.07 -20.84 6.90
C ARG A 161 15.31 -20.69 8.40
N LEU A 162 14.25 -20.58 9.18
CA LEU A 162 14.33 -20.80 10.62
C LEU A 162 13.95 -22.27 10.86
N ASP A 163 14.62 -22.93 11.79
CA ASP A 163 14.24 -24.27 12.22
C ASP A 163 12.85 -24.25 12.88
N GLN A 164 12.14 -25.36 12.76
CA GLN A 164 10.76 -25.50 13.23
C GLN A 164 10.65 -25.31 14.75
N GLU A 165 11.63 -25.77 15.52
CA GLU A 165 11.74 -25.61 16.97
C GLU A 165 11.73 -24.14 17.39
N THR A 166 12.52 -23.29 16.71
CA THR A 166 12.55 -21.85 16.99
C THR A 166 11.21 -21.19 16.68
N ILE A 167 10.56 -21.54 15.56
CA ILE A 167 9.25 -20.98 15.23
C ILE A 167 8.23 -21.43 16.28
N LYS A 168 8.18 -22.72 16.62
CA LYS A 168 7.32 -23.30 17.66
C LYS A 168 7.49 -22.60 19.00
N LYS A 169 8.71 -22.51 19.52
CA LYS A 169 9.00 -21.86 20.81
C LYS A 169 8.49 -20.42 20.87
N ASN A 170 8.60 -19.68 19.78
CA ASN A 170 8.12 -18.30 19.70
C ASN A 170 6.59 -18.21 19.53
N VAL A 171 5.99 -19.04 18.68
CA VAL A 171 4.53 -19.08 18.51
C VAL A 171 3.84 -19.42 19.83
N MET A 172 4.39 -20.35 20.61
CA MET A 172 3.88 -20.74 21.93
C MET A 172 3.89 -19.62 22.98
N ILE A 173 4.72 -18.59 22.82
CA ILE A 173 4.74 -17.41 23.71
C ILE A 173 3.96 -16.23 23.13
N SER A 174 3.01 -16.50 22.21
CA SER A 174 2.12 -15.54 21.54
C SER A 174 2.81 -14.63 20.52
N ALA A 175 3.96 -15.03 19.97
CA ALA A 175 4.73 -14.19 19.04
C ALA A 175 3.97 -13.88 17.74
N THR A 176 4.39 -12.80 17.08
CA THR A 176 3.93 -12.41 15.75
C THR A 176 4.85 -12.97 14.67
N LEU A 177 4.29 -13.63 13.66
CA LEU A 177 4.99 -14.22 12.53
C LEU A 177 4.75 -13.41 11.25
N PHE A 178 5.80 -12.88 10.64
CA PHE A 178 5.75 -12.24 9.33
C PHE A 178 6.20 -13.22 8.25
N ALA A 179 5.36 -13.46 7.25
CA ALA A 179 5.67 -14.32 6.12
C ALA A 179 5.27 -13.70 4.80
N ASN A 180 5.89 -14.17 3.72
CA ASN A 180 5.52 -13.80 2.37
C ASN A 180 4.48 -14.78 1.80
N ASP A 181 3.56 -14.28 0.97
CA ASP A 181 2.39 -14.97 0.41
C ASP A 181 2.70 -16.01 -0.68
N THR A 182 3.86 -16.68 -0.62
CA THR A 182 4.12 -17.78 -1.56
C THR A 182 3.47 -19.06 -1.05
N ALA A 183 2.79 -19.80 -1.91
CA ALA A 183 2.16 -21.09 -1.59
C ALA A 183 3.08 -21.99 -0.75
N GLN A 184 4.33 -22.20 -1.19
CA GLN A 184 5.33 -22.99 -0.47
C GLN A 184 5.58 -22.53 0.98
N LYS A 185 5.56 -21.22 1.24
CA LYS A 185 5.79 -20.68 2.59
C LYS A 185 4.56 -20.86 3.45
N ILE A 186 3.37 -20.62 2.90
CA ILE A 186 2.11 -20.83 3.59
C ILE A 186 1.96 -22.31 3.95
N THR A 187 2.17 -23.24 3.01
CA THR A 187 2.14 -24.70 3.27
C THR A 187 3.10 -25.11 4.37
N LYS A 188 4.34 -24.59 4.37
CA LYS A 188 5.32 -24.89 5.44
C LYS A 188 4.90 -24.39 6.82
N ILE A 189 4.21 -23.25 6.87
CA ILE A 189 3.65 -22.76 8.13
C ILE A 189 2.49 -23.66 8.52
N SER A 190 1.60 -24.03 7.60
CA SER A 190 0.51 -24.98 7.85
C SER A 190 1.02 -26.30 8.43
N GLU A 191 2.04 -26.90 7.84
CA GLU A 191 2.67 -28.15 8.31
C GLU A 191 3.16 -28.03 9.76
N LEU A 192 3.74 -26.88 10.13
CA LEU A 192 4.17 -26.64 11.51
C LEU A 192 2.99 -26.64 12.49
N PHE A 193 1.90 -25.95 12.14
CA PHE A 193 0.70 -25.88 12.97
C PHE A 193 -0.06 -27.21 13.02
N GLU A 194 0.02 -28.01 11.96
CA GLU A 194 -0.61 -29.33 11.90
C GLU A 194 0.18 -30.38 12.70
N SER A 195 1.50 -30.26 12.76
CA SER A 195 2.38 -31.19 13.49
C SER A 195 2.35 -31.05 15.02
N ASP A 196 1.69 -30.02 15.55
CA ASP A 196 1.72 -29.68 16.97
C ASP A 196 0.34 -29.26 17.51
N ASP A 197 -0.26 -30.15 18.30
CA ASP A 197 -1.59 -29.94 18.88
C ASP A 197 -1.65 -28.76 19.85
N GLU A 198 -0.55 -28.41 20.52
CA GLU A 198 -0.53 -27.30 21.47
C GLU A 198 -0.53 -25.97 20.72
N ILE A 199 0.25 -25.85 19.65
CA ILE A 199 0.21 -24.68 18.75
C ILE A 199 -1.18 -24.54 18.12
N ARG A 200 -1.79 -25.65 17.69
CA ARG A 200 -3.10 -25.65 17.04
C ARG A 200 -4.23 -25.16 17.95
N LYS A 201 -4.07 -25.29 19.27
CA LYS A 201 -5.04 -24.79 20.27
C LYS A 201 -4.89 -23.30 20.58
N LEU A 202 -3.81 -22.66 20.12
CA LEU A 202 -3.56 -21.26 20.42
C LEU A 202 -4.53 -20.33 19.66
N PRO A 203 -5.03 -19.27 20.32
CA PRO A 203 -5.77 -18.23 19.63
C PRO A 203 -4.85 -17.46 18.68
N MET A 204 -5.25 -17.36 17.41
CA MET A 204 -4.46 -16.71 16.37
C MET A 204 -5.27 -15.70 15.58
N ILE A 205 -4.67 -14.55 15.27
CA ILE A 205 -5.21 -13.57 14.32
C ILE A 205 -4.41 -13.61 13.03
N LEU A 206 -5.10 -13.48 11.89
CA LEU A 206 -4.49 -13.43 10.57
C LEU A 206 -4.60 -12.01 10.00
N ILE A 207 -3.47 -11.42 9.62
CA ILE A 207 -3.41 -10.14 8.88
C ILE A 207 -2.93 -10.44 7.46
N VAL A 208 -3.77 -10.14 6.48
CA VAL A 208 -3.49 -10.27 5.05
C VAL A 208 -3.21 -8.87 4.49
N ASP A 209 -1.93 -8.56 4.26
CA ASP A 209 -1.45 -7.27 3.77
C ASP A 209 -1.39 -7.22 2.24
N GLU A 210 -1.91 -6.14 1.65
CA GLU A 210 -2.23 -6.05 0.22
C GLU A 210 -3.21 -7.15 -0.20
N ALA A 211 -4.28 -7.33 0.57
CA ALA A 211 -5.25 -8.41 0.42
C ALA A 211 -5.80 -8.60 -1.01
N ASP A 212 -5.87 -7.53 -1.81
CA ASP A 212 -6.28 -7.57 -3.22
C ASP A 212 -5.33 -8.37 -4.13
N SER A 213 -4.09 -8.67 -3.71
CA SER A 213 -3.21 -9.59 -4.46
C SER A 213 -3.51 -11.06 -4.23
N PHE A 214 -4.25 -11.41 -3.17
CA PHE A 214 -4.49 -12.80 -2.77
C PHE A 214 -5.64 -13.40 -3.56
N TYR A 215 -6.66 -12.61 -3.86
CA TYR A 215 -7.77 -13.04 -4.69
C TYR A 215 -7.35 -12.94 -6.16
N ARG A 216 -7.05 -14.09 -6.79
CA ARG A 216 -6.48 -14.15 -8.14
C ARG A 216 -7.36 -14.88 -9.15
N ARG A 217 -8.19 -15.85 -8.71
CA ARG A 217 -9.11 -16.62 -9.57
C ARG A 217 -10.38 -17.05 -8.84
N LYS A 218 -11.52 -16.96 -9.56
CA LYS A 218 -12.82 -17.51 -9.17
C LYS A 218 -12.80 -19.01 -8.83
N ASN A 219 -12.00 -19.80 -9.56
CA ASN A 219 -11.96 -21.25 -9.39
C ASN A 219 -10.92 -21.73 -8.34
N LYS A 220 -10.27 -20.82 -7.60
CA LYS A 220 -9.24 -21.14 -6.59
C LYS A 220 -8.10 -22.05 -7.11
N THR A 221 -7.87 -22.07 -8.43
CA THR A 221 -6.98 -23.04 -9.10
C THR A 221 -5.50 -22.77 -8.91
N THR A 222 -5.13 -21.72 -8.16
CA THR A 222 -3.73 -21.43 -7.87
C THR A 222 -3.26 -22.16 -6.62
N GLN A 223 -2.00 -22.60 -6.62
CA GLN A 223 -1.37 -23.17 -5.41
C GLN A 223 -1.43 -22.22 -4.21
N LEU A 224 -1.52 -20.89 -4.43
CA LEU A 224 -1.59 -19.91 -3.36
C LEU A 224 -2.96 -19.89 -2.67
N GLU A 225 -4.05 -19.82 -3.44
CA GLU A 225 -5.41 -19.82 -2.89
C GLU A 225 -5.67 -21.12 -2.13
N ALA A 226 -5.31 -22.26 -2.73
CA ALA A 226 -5.41 -23.57 -2.08
C ALA A 226 -4.56 -23.66 -0.79
N ALA A 227 -3.33 -23.14 -0.81
CA ALA A 227 -2.48 -23.10 0.39
C ALA A 227 -3.08 -22.20 1.48
N MET A 228 -3.70 -21.08 1.11
CA MET A 228 -4.36 -20.18 2.07
C MET A 228 -5.60 -20.82 2.69
N ASP A 229 -6.44 -21.46 1.88
CA ASP A 229 -7.64 -22.15 2.38
C ASP A 229 -7.23 -23.27 3.36
N SER A 230 -6.25 -24.08 2.98
CA SER A 230 -5.66 -25.10 3.87
C SER A 230 -5.08 -24.50 5.15
N PHE A 231 -4.34 -23.40 5.04
CA PHE A 231 -3.78 -22.69 6.19
C PHE A 231 -4.87 -22.18 7.14
N ILE A 232 -5.94 -21.57 6.62
CA ILE A 232 -7.07 -21.08 7.42
C ILE A 232 -7.78 -22.25 8.11
N ALA A 233 -7.97 -23.38 7.42
CA ALA A 233 -8.60 -24.58 7.99
C ALA A 233 -7.78 -25.21 9.13
N ILE A 234 -6.44 -25.12 9.05
CA ILE A 234 -5.50 -25.63 10.06
C ILE A 234 -5.36 -24.67 11.24
N VAL A 235 -5.03 -23.40 10.96
CA VAL A 235 -4.74 -22.37 11.97
C VAL A 235 -5.99 -21.85 12.67
N ARG A 236 -7.15 -21.91 12.00
CA ARG A 236 -8.46 -21.53 12.56
C ARG A 236 -8.44 -20.15 13.23
N PRO A 237 -8.03 -19.09 12.49
CA PRO A 237 -7.87 -17.78 13.08
C PRO A 237 -9.20 -17.27 13.66
N ILE A 238 -9.14 -16.63 14.83
CA ILE A 238 -10.31 -16.05 15.50
C ILE A 238 -10.79 -14.78 14.80
N LEU A 239 -9.88 -14.08 14.14
CA LEU A 239 -10.13 -12.84 13.39
C LEU A 239 -9.18 -12.75 12.21
N ARG A 240 -9.70 -12.28 11.07
CA ARG A 240 -8.92 -11.99 9.88
C ARG A 240 -9.04 -10.52 9.49
N TRP A 241 -7.90 -9.85 9.37
CA TRP A 241 -7.79 -8.51 8.82
C TRP A 241 -7.35 -8.57 7.36
N ASN A 242 -8.17 -8.05 6.46
CA ASN A 242 -7.80 -7.85 5.06
C ASN A 242 -7.46 -6.38 4.84
N VAL A 243 -6.17 -6.09 4.64
CA VAL A 243 -5.64 -4.73 4.53
C VAL A 243 -5.22 -4.45 3.09
N SER A 244 -5.77 -3.43 2.43
CA SER A 244 -5.38 -3.09 1.03
C SER A 244 -5.52 -1.60 0.70
N ALA A 245 -4.69 -1.11 -0.22
CA ALA A 245 -4.87 0.23 -0.82
C ALA A 245 -6.13 0.31 -1.70
N THR A 246 -6.49 -0.82 -2.30
CA THR A 246 -7.52 -0.95 -3.32
C THR A 246 -8.50 -2.02 -2.88
N LEU A 247 -9.46 -1.63 -2.04
CA LEU A 247 -10.40 -2.55 -1.40
C LEU A 247 -11.43 -3.17 -2.36
N ILE A 248 -11.67 -2.59 -3.54
CA ILE A 248 -12.78 -3.01 -4.40
C ILE A 248 -12.73 -4.50 -4.76
N PRO A 249 -11.61 -5.10 -5.20
CA PRO A 249 -11.56 -6.54 -5.46
C PRO A 249 -11.87 -7.37 -4.21
N VAL A 250 -11.33 -6.99 -3.06
CA VAL A 250 -11.54 -7.70 -1.79
C VAL A 250 -13.03 -7.73 -1.45
N VAL A 251 -13.64 -6.55 -1.49
CA VAL A 251 -15.07 -6.32 -1.27
C VAL A 251 -15.94 -7.11 -2.25
N MET A 252 -15.56 -7.15 -3.53
CA MET A 252 -16.29 -7.85 -4.58
C MET A 252 -16.21 -9.37 -4.44
N HIS A 253 -15.06 -9.92 -4.05
CA HIS A 253 -14.91 -11.35 -3.74
C HIS A 253 -15.76 -11.73 -2.52
N MET A 254 -15.77 -10.92 -1.47
CA MET A 254 -16.63 -11.16 -0.30
C MET A 254 -18.12 -11.16 -0.63
N LYS A 255 -18.55 -10.29 -1.55
CA LYS A 255 -19.93 -10.27 -2.07
C LYS A 255 -20.26 -11.58 -2.82
N GLN A 256 -19.34 -12.13 -3.61
CA GLN A 256 -19.56 -13.39 -4.34
C GLN A 256 -19.71 -14.57 -3.38
N ASP A 257 -18.94 -14.57 -2.30
CA ASP A 257 -19.03 -15.58 -1.23
C ASP A 257 -20.27 -15.42 -0.34
N LYS A 258 -21.17 -14.47 -0.67
CA LYS A 258 -22.39 -14.13 0.10
C LYS A 258 -22.13 -13.82 1.58
N LYS A 259 -20.93 -13.33 1.91
CA LYS A 259 -20.64 -12.87 3.27
C LYS A 259 -21.33 -11.54 3.51
N GLU A 260 -22.16 -11.46 4.55
CA GLU A 260 -22.69 -10.19 5.01
C GLU A 260 -21.60 -9.46 5.79
N ILE A 261 -21.21 -8.29 5.27
CA ILE A 261 -20.27 -7.38 5.91
C ILE A 261 -21.04 -6.11 6.22
N ASP A 262 -21.06 -5.77 7.51
CA ASP A 262 -21.64 -4.55 8.02
C ASP A 262 -20.65 -3.37 7.89
N CYS A 263 -21.15 -2.16 8.06
CA CYS A 263 -20.32 -0.95 8.05
C CYS A 263 -19.28 -0.96 9.18
N GLU A 264 -19.59 -1.66 10.28
CA GLU A 264 -18.70 -1.75 11.41
C GLU A 264 -17.43 -2.52 11.08
N SER A 265 -17.51 -3.57 10.28
CA SER A 265 -16.35 -4.36 9.85
C SER A 265 -15.46 -3.65 8.81
N ILE A 266 -15.71 -2.38 8.48
CA ILE A 266 -14.90 -1.59 7.54
C ILE A 266 -14.24 -0.40 8.25
N ILE A 267 -12.91 -0.38 8.22
CA ILE A 267 -12.08 0.72 8.66
C ILE A 267 -11.46 1.40 7.46
N TYR A 268 -11.76 2.68 7.31
CA TYR A 268 -11.14 3.53 6.31
C TYR A 268 -10.16 4.49 6.97
N THR A 269 -8.94 4.52 6.46
CA THR A 269 -7.94 5.53 6.85
C THR A 269 -8.22 6.81 6.07
N GLU A 270 -8.55 7.86 6.81
CA GLU A 270 -8.85 9.17 6.27
C GLU A 270 -7.58 9.84 5.71
N LEU A 271 -7.80 10.80 4.83
CA LEU A 271 -6.73 11.63 4.30
C LEU A 271 -6.48 12.77 5.27
N GLY A 272 -5.24 12.90 5.75
CA GLY A 272 -4.82 14.11 6.46
C GLY A 272 -4.90 15.33 5.53
N SER A 273 -5.15 16.52 6.08
CA SER A 273 -5.26 17.79 5.32
C SER A 273 -4.01 18.15 4.50
N ASN A 274 -2.87 17.52 4.83
CA ASN A 274 -1.59 17.69 4.17
C ASN A 274 -1.30 16.61 3.11
N TYR A 275 -2.24 15.71 2.82
CA TYR A 275 -2.09 14.69 1.80
C TYR A 275 -2.41 15.24 0.41
N LEU A 276 -1.56 14.94 -0.55
CA LEU A 276 -1.79 15.22 -1.96
C LEU A 276 -2.19 13.92 -2.66
N GLY A 277 -3.49 13.81 -2.98
CA GLY A 277 -4.08 12.64 -3.61
C GLY A 277 -4.31 12.80 -5.12
N ALA A 278 -5.03 11.83 -5.70
CA ALA A 278 -5.32 11.77 -7.13
C ALA A 278 -6.15 12.96 -7.62
N GLU A 279 -6.89 13.63 -6.74
CA GLU A 279 -7.62 14.87 -7.05
C GLU A 279 -6.69 15.98 -7.56
N SER A 280 -5.43 15.97 -7.15
CA SER A 280 -4.38 16.94 -7.54
C SER A 280 -3.67 16.57 -8.85
N PHE A 281 -4.06 15.47 -9.50
CA PHE A 281 -3.48 15.06 -10.78
C PHE A 281 -4.02 15.94 -11.91
N VAL A 282 -3.12 16.35 -12.79
CA VAL A 282 -3.44 17.06 -14.04
C VAL A 282 -2.74 16.36 -15.20
N PRO A 283 -3.37 16.23 -16.38
CA PRO A 283 -2.68 15.77 -17.57
C PRO A 283 -1.67 16.84 -18.02
N PRO A 284 -0.63 16.44 -18.77
CA PRO A 284 0.20 17.41 -19.48
C PRO A 284 -0.63 18.22 -20.47
N GLN A 285 -0.21 19.45 -20.74
CA GLN A 285 -0.93 20.36 -21.64
C GLN A 285 -0.07 20.77 -22.84
N ARG A 286 -0.70 20.85 -24.01
CA ARG A 286 -0.14 21.42 -25.25
C ARG A 286 -1.14 22.45 -25.75
N ASP A 287 -0.70 23.71 -25.87
CA ASP A 287 -1.54 24.83 -26.33
C ASP A 287 -2.85 24.96 -25.52
N GLY A 288 -2.77 24.79 -24.20
CA GLY A 288 -3.91 24.85 -23.28
C GLY A 288 -4.85 23.63 -23.33
N ARG A 289 -4.56 22.62 -24.16
CA ARG A 289 -5.36 21.39 -24.28
C ARG A 289 -4.69 20.23 -23.57
N ASP A 290 -5.50 19.36 -23.01
CA ASP A 290 -5.05 18.16 -22.31
C ASP A 290 -4.47 17.14 -23.28
N VAL A 291 -3.38 16.49 -22.87
CA VAL A 291 -2.70 15.46 -23.64
C VAL A 291 -2.72 14.14 -22.88
N PHE A 292 -3.19 13.09 -23.54
CA PHE A 292 -3.21 11.72 -23.03
C PHE A 292 -2.50 10.77 -23.99
N LEU A 293 -2.22 9.55 -23.52
CA LEU A 293 -1.68 8.50 -24.37
C LEU A 293 -2.75 7.97 -25.32
N ASN A 294 -2.44 7.97 -26.61
CA ASN A 294 -3.25 7.32 -27.63
C ASN A 294 -2.85 5.82 -27.74
N PRO A 295 -3.77 4.86 -27.48
CA PRO A 295 -3.46 3.44 -27.59
C PRO A 295 -3.15 2.98 -29.03
N LYS A 296 -3.60 3.74 -30.04
CA LYS A 296 -3.51 3.39 -31.46
C LYS A 296 -2.27 4.00 -32.13
N ASP A 297 -1.66 5.05 -31.54
CA ASP A 297 -0.57 5.80 -32.16
C ASP A 297 0.70 5.84 -31.30
N LYS A 298 1.75 5.16 -31.77
CA LYS A 298 3.05 5.11 -31.10
C LYS A 298 3.82 6.43 -31.21
N LYS A 299 3.67 7.17 -32.31
CA LYS A 299 4.37 8.44 -32.52
C LYS A 299 3.79 9.49 -31.56
N ASP A 300 2.47 9.57 -31.46
CA ASP A 300 1.78 10.43 -30.50
C ASP A 300 2.22 10.13 -29.07
N ALA A 301 2.36 8.83 -28.71
CA ALA A 301 2.83 8.44 -27.40
C ALA A 301 4.27 8.93 -27.11
N GLU A 302 5.18 8.85 -28.08
CA GLU A 302 6.54 9.39 -27.92
C GLU A 302 6.54 10.92 -27.76
N GLU A 303 5.74 11.64 -28.53
CA GLU A 303 5.61 13.09 -28.44
C GLU A 303 4.99 13.54 -27.11
N ALA A 304 3.98 12.82 -26.61
CA ALA A 304 3.37 13.08 -25.32
C ALA A 304 4.36 12.82 -24.17
N MET A 305 5.15 11.75 -24.23
CA MET A 305 6.21 11.48 -23.26
C MET A 305 7.27 12.58 -23.29
N ASP A 306 7.68 13.04 -24.48
CA ASP A 306 8.65 14.12 -24.63
C ASP A 306 8.17 15.45 -24.04
N LEU A 307 6.86 15.73 -24.15
CA LEU A 307 6.23 16.90 -23.53
C LEU A 307 6.39 16.87 -22.01
N VAL A 308 6.10 15.73 -21.38
CA VAL A 308 6.29 15.55 -19.92
C VAL A 308 7.75 15.68 -19.54
N TYR A 309 8.66 15.07 -20.29
CA TYR A 309 10.10 15.15 -20.01
C TYR A 309 10.63 16.58 -20.12
N LYS A 310 10.24 17.34 -21.14
CA LYS A 310 10.64 18.74 -21.28
C LYS A 310 10.14 19.59 -20.11
N ASP A 311 8.87 19.44 -19.75
CA ASP A 311 8.27 20.16 -18.62
C ASP A 311 8.96 19.79 -17.29
N ALA A 312 9.20 18.50 -17.06
CA ALA A 312 9.84 18.01 -15.85
C ALA A 312 11.32 18.40 -15.75
N PHE A 313 12.08 18.28 -16.83
CA PHE A 313 13.55 18.42 -16.76
C PHE A 313 14.05 19.87 -16.84
N GLN A 314 13.15 20.82 -17.07
CA GLN A 314 13.41 22.25 -16.88
C GLN A 314 13.22 22.69 -15.42
N LYS A 315 12.57 21.85 -14.62
CA LYS A 315 12.15 22.10 -13.25
C LYS A 315 13.18 21.58 -12.24
N ARG A 316 13.68 22.47 -11.39
CA ARG A 316 14.66 22.16 -10.34
C ARG A 316 14.08 21.17 -9.33
N GLY A 317 14.81 20.10 -9.04
CA GLY A 317 14.36 19.07 -8.09
C GLY A 317 13.14 18.26 -8.51
N SER A 318 12.76 18.31 -9.79
CA SER A 318 11.68 17.48 -10.29
C SER A 318 11.99 15.99 -10.12
N LEU A 319 10.94 15.22 -9.80
CA LEU A 319 10.97 13.77 -9.80
C LEU A 319 9.91 13.24 -10.77
N THR A 320 10.38 12.50 -11.78
CA THR A 320 9.54 11.87 -12.78
C THR A 320 9.54 10.36 -12.59
N LEU A 321 8.36 9.77 -12.42
CA LEU A 321 8.20 8.32 -12.36
C LEU A 321 7.74 7.78 -13.72
N VAL A 322 8.42 6.78 -14.27
CA VAL A 322 8.10 6.19 -15.58
C VAL A 322 7.78 4.71 -15.41
N ILE A 323 6.49 4.38 -15.50
CA ILE A 323 5.91 3.05 -15.30
C ILE A 323 5.27 2.59 -16.62
N THR A 324 6.08 2.13 -17.57
CA THR A 324 5.65 1.91 -18.96
C THR A 324 5.98 0.54 -19.55
N ASN A 325 7.14 -0.07 -19.21
CA ASN A 325 7.61 -1.28 -19.91
C ASN A 325 7.97 -2.45 -18.96
N PRO A 326 7.36 -3.64 -19.10
CA PRO A 326 7.78 -4.84 -18.36
C PRO A 326 9.18 -5.35 -18.73
N LYS A 327 9.69 -5.04 -19.92
CA LYS A 327 10.98 -5.52 -20.39
C LYS A 327 12.10 -4.78 -19.67
N VAL A 328 12.89 -5.51 -18.89
CA VAL A 328 14.04 -4.96 -18.17
C VAL A 328 15.22 -4.81 -19.13
N HIS A 329 15.72 -5.93 -19.66
CA HIS A 329 16.80 -5.98 -20.63
C HIS A 329 16.22 -6.26 -22.02
N GLY A 330 16.31 -5.30 -22.91
CA GLY A 330 15.85 -5.41 -24.29
C GLY A 330 15.95 -4.09 -25.03
N PRO A 331 15.84 -4.08 -26.37
CA PRO A 331 16.06 -2.89 -27.21
C PRO A 331 15.13 -1.70 -26.88
N SER A 332 13.99 -1.96 -26.26
CA SER A 332 13.03 -0.95 -25.78
C SER A 332 12.81 -0.98 -24.27
N GLY A 333 13.61 -1.77 -23.55
CA GLY A 333 13.49 -1.97 -22.10
C GLY A 333 13.84 -0.73 -21.28
N ILE A 334 13.63 -0.81 -19.97
CA ILE A 334 13.79 0.35 -19.07
C ILE A 334 15.21 0.94 -19.08
N PHE A 335 16.24 0.12 -19.33
CA PHE A 335 17.63 0.59 -19.49
C PHE A 335 17.83 1.39 -20.78
N ALA A 336 17.34 0.87 -21.91
CA ALA A 336 17.43 1.56 -23.20
C ALA A 336 16.64 2.87 -23.19
N GLN A 337 15.49 2.91 -22.49
CA GLN A 337 14.73 4.15 -22.30
C GLN A 337 15.50 5.18 -21.48
N ALA A 338 16.14 4.76 -20.39
CA ALA A 338 16.98 5.64 -19.59
C ALA A 338 18.13 6.22 -20.43
N GLU A 339 18.79 5.40 -21.25
CA GLU A 339 19.84 5.88 -22.16
C GLU A 339 19.32 6.87 -23.20
N LYS A 340 18.16 6.62 -23.82
CA LYS A 340 17.52 7.55 -24.77
C LYS A 340 17.25 8.90 -24.10
N VAL A 341 16.74 8.89 -22.87
CA VAL A 341 16.47 10.11 -22.11
C VAL A 341 17.76 10.85 -21.75
N LEU A 342 18.79 10.18 -21.25
CA LEU A 342 20.05 10.81 -20.86
C LEU A 342 20.82 11.39 -22.06
N ARG A 343 20.73 10.77 -23.24
CA ARG A 343 21.30 11.35 -24.48
C ARG A 343 20.60 12.65 -24.87
N LYS A 344 19.28 12.73 -24.68
CA LYS A 344 18.47 13.90 -25.04
C LYS A 344 18.53 15.01 -23.97
N PHE A 345 18.62 14.63 -22.70
CA PHE A 345 18.63 15.51 -21.54
C PHE A 345 19.85 15.18 -20.67
N PRO A 346 21.04 15.67 -21.05
CA PRO A 346 22.31 15.24 -20.43
C PRO A 346 22.46 15.69 -18.98
N HIS A 347 21.65 16.62 -18.51
CA HIS A 347 21.68 17.16 -17.15
C HIS A 347 20.80 16.42 -16.13
N VAL A 348 20.10 15.39 -16.58
CA VAL A 348 19.17 14.59 -15.76
C VAL A 348 19.92 13.40 -15.14
N ALA A 349 19.58 13.04 -13.90
CA ALA A 349 19.96 11.75 -13.32
C ALA A 349 18.86 10.71 -13.57
N ALA A 350 19.22 9.45 -13.83
CA ALA A 350 18.26 8.36 -13.96
C ALA A 350 18.50 7.24 -12.95
N LEU A 351 17.47 6.85 -12.22
CA LEU A 351 17.44 5.60 -11.45
C LEU A 351 16.64 4.55 -12.21
N ILE A 352 17.15 3.33 -12.24
CA ILE A 352 16.50 2.19 -12.90
C ILE A 352 16.20 1.17 -11.82
N VAL A 353 14.92 0.89 -11.60
CA VAL A 353 14.45 -0.01 -10.53
C VAL A 353 13.96 -1.30 -11.16
N SER A 354 14.70 -2.38 -10.92
CA SER A 354 14.41 -3.72 -11.43
C SER A 354 14.44 -4.76 -10.30
N HIS A 355 14.09 -6.00 -10.63
CA HIS A 355 14.17 -7.11 -9.68
C HIS A 355 15.60 -7.41 -9.20
N GLU A 356 16.62 -6.99 -9.95
CA GLU A 356 18.04 -7.16 -9.61
C GLU A 356 18.54 -6.08 -8.63
N GLY A 357 17.84 -4.95 -8.55
CA GLY A 357 18.19 -3.84 -7.67
C GLY A 357 17.91 -2.48 -8.27
N ILE A 358 18.64 -1.48 -7.75
CA ILE A 358 18.56 -0.09 -8.19
C ILE A 358 19.88 0.28 -8.83
N THR A 359 19.82 0.73 -10.08
CA THR A 359 20.99 1.19 -10.83
C THR A 359 20.88 2.69 -11.08
N LEU A 360 21.92 3.44 -10.72
CA LEU A 360 22.04 4.85 -11.03
C LEU A 360 22.82 5.06 -12.33
N LYS A 361 22.29 5.93 -13.18
CA LYS A 361 22.98 6.56 -14.29
C LYS A 361 23.08 8.07 -14.01
N PRO A 362 24.29 8.59 -13.75
CA PRO A 362 24.45 10.00 -13.41
C PRO A 362 24.19 10.93 -14.60
N PRO A 363 23.94 12.23 -14.34
CA PRO A 363 23.93 13.23 -15.40
C PRO A 363 25.30 13.30 -16.08
N THR A 364 25.29 13.41 -17.41
CA THR A 364 26.52 13.57 -18.21
C THR A 364 26.97 15.02 -18.30
N LYS A 365 26.05 15.99 -18.14
CA LYS A 365 26.31 17.43 -18.10
C LYS A 365 25.42 18.10 -17.04
N PRO A 366 25.80 18.11 -15.76
CA PRO A 366 24.99 18.70 -14.69
C PRO A 366 24.63 20.17 -14.97
N MET A 367 23.43 20.62 -14.55
CA MET A 367 22.97 22.00 -14.81
C MET A 367 23.78 23.08 -14.07
N LEU A 368 24.46 22.74 -12.96
CA LEU A 368 25.19 23.71 -12.15
C LEU A 368 26.70 23.54 -12.28
N ALA A 369 27.35 24.64 -12.68
CA ALA A 369 28.78 24.87 -12.48
C ALA A 369 28.98 25.41 -11.06
N THR A 370 29.11 24.53 -10.07
CA THR A 370 29.57 24.94 -8.75
C THR A 370 30.72 24.06 -8.33
N ASN A 371 31.74 24.68 -7.73
CA ASN A 371 33.03 24.15 -7.30
C ASN A 371 32.96 22.95 -6.31
N ALA A 372 31.78 22.35 -6.13
CA ALA A 372 31.49 21.18 -5.31
C ALA A 372 31.32 19.88 -6.13
N PHE A 373 31.22 19.95 -7.47
CA PHE A 373 31.09 18.74 -8.29
C PHE A 373 32.46 18.11 -8.54
N THR A 374 32.82 17.10 -7.74
CA THR A 374 33.86 16.17 -8.18
C THR A 374 33.23 15.28 -9.24
N PRO A 375 33.77 15.22 -10.48
CA PRO A 375 33.31 14.26 -11.48
C PRO A 375 33.21 12.88 -10.86
N MET A 376 32.06 12.23 -11.01
CA MET A 376 31.89 10.92 -10.39
C MET A 376 32.74 9.91 -11.14
N THR A 377 33.74 9.36 -10.44
CA THR A 377 34.57 8.30 -10.97
C THR A 377 33.78 6.99 -11.04
N ASP A 378 34.18 6.09 -11.94
CA ASP A 378 33.58 4.76 -12.04
C ASP A 378 33.62 4.02 -10.69
N GLN A 379 34.69 4.21 -9.92
CA GLN A 379 34.82 3.64 -8.58
C GLN A 379 33.76 4.18 -7.60
N LYS A 380 33.53 5.51 -7.57
CA LYS A 380 32.47 6.11 -6.72
C LYS A 380 31.08 5.62 -7.13
N LEU A 381 30.83 5.46 -8.44
CA LEU A 381 29.58 4.94 -8.95
C LEU A 381 29.37 3.47 -8.55
N LEU A 382 30.41 2.64 -8.65
CA LEU A 382 30.40 1.26 -8.17
C LEU A 382 30.11 1.19 -6.67
N ASP A 383 30.71 2.08 -5.87
CA ASP A 383 30.47 2.13 -4.44
C ASP A 383 29.03 2.56 -4.10
N LEU A 384 28.46 3.50 -4.85
CA LEU A 384 27.03 3.84 -4.74
C LEU A 384 26.13 2.66 -5.11
N HIS A 385 26.42 1.95 -6.21
CA HIS A 385 25.65 0.75 -6.58
C HIS A 385 25.73 -0.34 -5.52
N ARG A 386 26.90 -0.54 -4.90
CA ARG A 386 27.06 -1.44 -3.74
C ARG A 386 26.20 -0.97 -2.56
N LYS A 387 26.19 0.34 -2.25
CA LYS A 387 25.34 0.92 -1.20
C LYS A 387 23.85 0.71 -1.47
N PHE A 388 23.42 0.74 -2.73
CA PHE A 388 22.01 0.52 -3.09
C PHE A 388 21.55 -0.93 -2.94
N LYS A 389 22.48 -1.89 -2.85
CA LYS A 389 22.12 -3.31 -2.73
C LYS A 389 21.26 -3.55 -1.49
N GLY A 390 20.00 -3.93 -1.72
CA GLY A 390 19.01 -4.16 -0.65
C GLY A 390 18.33 -2.90 -0.10
N LYS A 391 18.72 -1.69 -0.52
CA LYS A 391 18.17 -0.41 -0.03
C LYS A 391 17.01 0.12 -0.88
N THR A 392 16.09 0.85 -0.26
CA THR A 392 14.85 1.36 -0.88
C THR A 392 15.10 2.42 -1.95
N ALA A 393 14.10 2.65 -2.80
CA ALA A 393 14.14 3.74 -3.78
C ALA A 393 14.23 5.12 -3.09
N SER A 394 13.53 5.32 -1.98
CA SER A 394 13.70 6.51 -1.12
C SER A 394 15.16 6.78 -0.76
N TYR A 395 15.90 5.76 -0.29
CA TYR A 395 17.31 5.91 0.04
C TYR A 395 18.16 6.25 -1.19
N ALA A 396 17.90 5.60 -2.33
CA ALA A 396 18.61 5.90 -3.57
C ALA A 396 18.37 7.34 -4.05
N ILE A 397 17.15 7.88 -3.89
CA ILE A 397 16.83 9.27 -4.19
C ILE A 397 17.65 10.23 -3.29
N GLU A 398 17.74 9.96 -1.99
CA GLU A 398 18.54 10.78 -1.05
C GLU A 398 20.01 10.80 -1.43
N GLN A 399 20.57 9.64 -1.80
CA GLN A 399 21.96 9.57 -2.25
C GLN A 399 22.17 10.35 -3.57
N VAL A 400 21.18 10.40 -4.46
CA VAL A 400 21.26 11.26 -5.64
C VAL A 400 21.25 12.74 -5.24
N ASP A 401 20.36 13.14 -4.34
CA ASP A 401 20.29 14.53 -3.86
C ASP A 401 21.60 14.98 -3.18
N GLU A 402 22.25 14.08 -2.43
CA GLU A 402 23.53 14.34 -1.75
C GLU A 402 24.72 14.45 -2.71
N ASN A 403 24.75 13.62 -3.77
CA ASN A 403 25.90 13.55 -4.68
C ASN A 403 25.79 14.49 -5.89
N PHE A 404 24.57 14.82 -6.35
CA PHE A 404 24.31 15.65 -7.54
C PHE A 404 23.53 16.93 -7.22
N GLY A 405 23.15 17.13 -5.97
CA GLY A 405 22.33 18.27 -5.54
C GLY A 405 20.85 18.09 -5.84
N ILE A 406 20.01 18.67 -4.97
CA ILE A 406 18.54 18.65 -5.13
C ILE A 406 18.09 19.31 -6.43
N GLU A 407 18.88 20.22 -7.01
CA GLU A 407 18.55 20.92 -8.25
C GLU A 407 18.52 19.98 -9.47
N THR A 408 19.28 18.87 -9.43
CA THR A 408 19.36 17.91 -10.53
C THR A 408 17.99 17.23 -10.74
N PRO A 409 17.36 17.34 -11.92
CA PRO A 409 16.14 16.58 -12.21
C PRO A 409 16.40 15.07 -12.15
N LEU A 410 15.46 14.33 -11.57
CA LEU A 410 15.57 12.89 -11.40
C LEU A 410 14.43 12.18 -12.11
N VAL A 411 14.76 11.21 -12.95
CA VAL A 411 13.80 10.28 -13.56
C VAL A 411 14.02 8.88 -13.02
N ILE A 412 12.94 8.17 -12.71
CA ILE A 412 12.97 6.79 -12.25
C ILE A 412 12.23 5.91 -13.24
N PHE A 413 12.92 4.92 -13.81
CA PHE A 413 12.35 3.93 -14.72
C PHE A 413 12.13 2.60 -14.02
N GLY A 414 10.99 1.97 -14.29
CA GLY A 414 10.69 0.64 -13.77
C GLY A 414 9.31 0.16 -14.18
N TYR A 415 8.91 -0.97 -13.61
CA TYR A 415 7.60 -1.57 -13.87
C TYR A 415 7.02 -2.23 -12.62
N ARG A 416 7.16 -3.55 -12.44
CA ARG A 416 6.48 -4.29 -11.35
C ARG A 416 6.76 -3.72 -9.95
N LEU A 417 8.02 -3.41 -9.63
CA LEU A 417 8.40 -2.85 -8.33
C LEU A 417 7.91 -1.41 -8.14
N MET A 418 7.63 -0.69 -9.23
CA MET A 418 7.03 0.64 -9.16
C MET A 418 5.52 0.57 -8.94
N ILE A 419 4.84 -0.49 -9.39
CA ILE A 419 3.41 -0.68 -9.08
C ILE A 419 3.24 -1.03 -7.59
N ARG A 420 4.04 -1.99 -7.08
CA ARG A 420 4.03 -2.44 -5.67
C ARG A 420 5.44 -2.62 -5.12
N GLY A 421 5.65 -2.15 -3.88
CA GLY A 421 6.78 -2.61 -3.05
C GLY A 421 7.78 -1.55 -2.58
N ASP A 422 7.83 -0.35 -3.17
CA ASP A 422 8.75 0.71 -2.74
C ASP A 422 8.08 2.09 -2.65
N SER A 423 8.66 2.97 -1.83
CA SER A 423 8.29 4.39 -1.77
C SER A 423 9.24 5.19 -2.67
N PHE A 424 8.71 6.17 -3.39
CA PHE A 424 9.48 7.05 -4.29
C PHE A 424 9.53 8.48 -3.79
N VAL A 425 9.54 8.64 -2.46
CA VAL A 425 9.61 9.93 -1.76
C VAL A 425 10.85 9.93 -0.87
N SER A 426 11.61 11.03 -0.85
CA SER A 426 12.71 11.28 0.08
C SER A 426 12.38 12.44 1.02
N LYS A 427 13.31 12.79 1.92
CA LYS A 427 13.20 13.99 2.78
C LYS A 427 13.05 15.30 1.99
N LYS A 428 13.65 15.38 0.79
CA LYS A 428 13.72 16.63 0.00
C LYS A 428 12.94 16.57 -1.31
N ARG A 429 12.57 15.37 -1.77
CA ARG A 429 12.04 15.14 -3.11
C ARG A 429 10.78 14.28 -3.09
N VAL A 430 9.78 14.71 -3.85
CA VAL A 430 8.50 14.02 -4.06
C VAL A 430 8.19 13.93 -5.56
N PRO A 431 7.39 12.95 -6.00
CA PRO A 431 6.94 12.89 -7.38
C PRO A 431 6.22 14.17 -7.80
N THR A 432 6.63 14.69 -8.95
CA THR A 432 6.03 15.89 -9.59
C THR A 432 5.42 15.54 -10.94
N HIS A 433 5.97 14.51 -11.59
CA HIS A 433 5.53 14.01 -12.89
C HIS A 433 5.43 12.48 -12.84
N LEU A 434 4.45 11.94 -13.55
CA LEU A 434 4.23 10.51 -13.69
C LEU A 434 3.87 10.19 -15.14
N ILE A 435 4.56 9.21 -15.71
CA ILE A 435 4.17 8.57 -16.97
C ILE A 435 3.76 7.14 -16.61
N CYS A 436 2.46 6.84 -16.71
CA CYS A 436 1.90 5.54 -16.40
C CYS A 436 1.23 4.96 -17.65
N ALA A 437 1.87 3.97 -18.29
CA ALA A 437 1.39 3.37 -19.54
C ALA A 437 1.23 1.85 -19.38
N LEU A 438 0.36 1.44 -18.45
CA LEU A 438 0.10 0.02 -18.22
C LEU A 438 -0.74 -0.56 -19.37
N GLY A 439 -0.37 -1.73 -19.90
CA GLY A 439 -1.13 -2.38 -20.97
C GLY A 439 -2.57 -2.72 -20.57
N LYS A 440 -3.48 -2.86 -21.55
CA LYS A 440 -4.93 -3.14 -21.35
C LYS A 440 -5.22 -4.39 -20.49
N GLN A 441 -4.27 -5.32 -20.40
CA GLN A 441 -4.39 -6.53 -19.57
C GLN A 441 -4.26 -6.26 -18.06
N MET A 442 -3.86 -5.04 -17.66
CA MET A 442 -3.73 -4.66 -16.26
C MET A 442 -5.08 -4.19 -15.72
N SER A 443 -5.42 -4.65 -14.51
CA SER A 443 -6.68 -4.31 -13.84
C SER A 443 -6.73 -2.86 -13.38
N ILE A 444 -7.93 -2.37 -13.09
CA ILE A 444 -8.17 -1.03 -12.55
C ILE A 444 -7.31 -0.78 -11.31
N GLU A 445 -7.20 -1.75 -10.40
CA GLU A 445 -6.50 -1.56 -9.13
C GLU A 445 -4.99 -1.43 -9.32
N LYS A 446 -4.42 -2.14 -10.30
CA LYS A 446 -3.00 -1.99 -10.63
C LYS A 446 -2.70 -0.61 -11.20
N VAL A 447 -3.61 -0.07 -12.01
CA VAL A 447 -3.52 1.30 -12.53
C VAL A 447 -3.62 2.31 -11.39
N VAL A 448 -4.65 2.20 -10.54
CA VAL A 448 -4.86 3.08 -9.39
C VAL A 448 -3.66 3.05 -8.45
N GLN A 449 -3.09 1.88 -8.17
CA GLN A 449 -1.89 1.75 -7.33
C GLN A 449 -0.64 2.33 -7.97
N ALA A 450 -0.45 2.13 -9.28
CA ALA A 450 0.69 2.69 -10.01
C ALA A 450 0.61 4.22 -10.03
N CYS A 451 -0.57 4.78 -10.31
CA CYS A 451 -0.79 6.21 -10.27
C CYS A 451 -0.67 6.78 -8.85
N GLY A 452 -1.14 6.03 -7.85
CA GLY A 452 -1.02 6.35 -6.44
C GLY A 452 0.43 6.54 -5.96
N ARG A 453 1.43 6.09 -6.72
CA ARG A 453 2.86 6.35 -6.41
C ARG A 453 3.25 7.81 -6.48
N ALA A 454 2.46 8.62 -7.17
CA ALA A 454 2.68 10.06 -7.23
C ALA A 454 1.98 10.83 -6.09
N THR A 455 1.27 10.13 -5.20
CA THR A 455 0.64 10.72 -4.01
C THR A 455 1.58 10.68 -2.81
N TYR A 456 1.44 11.62 -1.88
CA TYR A 456 2.27 11.68 -0.68
C TYR A 456 1.67 12.59 0.38
N GLN A 457 2.14 12.42 1.61
CA GLN A 457 1.80 13.30 2.73
C GLN A 457 2.87 14.40 2.86
N ARG A 458 2.45 15.67 2.86
CA ARG A 458 3.37 16.80 3.03
C ARG A 458 3.87 16.84 4.46
N SER A 459 5.12 16.46 4.61
CA SER A 459 5.80 16.31 5.88
C SER A 459 6.63 17.55 6.29
N SER A 460 6.94 18.49 5.40
CA SER A 460 7.67 19.71 5.75
C SER A 460 7.41 20.85 4.75
N SER A 461 7.74 22.07 5.15
CA SER A 461 7.84 23.27 4.31
C SER A 461 9.02 23.21 3.30
N HIS A 462 9.70 22.07 3.19
CA HIS A 462 10.99 21.93 2.49
C HIS A 462 10.94 21.09 1.22
N TYR A 463 9.76 20.63 0.79
CA TYR A 463 9.65 20.08 -0.56
C TYR A 463 9.79 21.22 -1.57
N ASN A 464 10.73 21.08 -2.50
CA ASN A 464 10.84 21.96 -3.67
C ASN A 464 9.61 21.73 -4.55
N PHE A 465 8.50 22.36 -4.19
CA PHE A 465 7.35 22.50 -5.04
C PHE A 465 7.59 23.69 -5.96
N HIS A 466 7.28 23.51 -7.25
CA HIS A 466 6.77 24.62 -8.04
C HIS A 466 5.47 25.10 -7.38
N GLU A 467 5.16 26.38 -7.39
CA GLU A 467 4.07 26.97 -6.57
C GLU A 467 2.68 26.31 -6.75
N GLU A 468 2.48 25.53 -7.82
CA GLU A 468 1.27 24.79 -8.10
C GLU A 468 1.21 23.41 -7.40
N LYS A 469 0.24 23.25 -6.50
CA LYS A 469 -0.11 22.01 -5.76
C LYS A 469 -0.64 20.89 -6.68
N LYS A 470 0.09 20.51 -7.72
CA LYS A 470 -0.36 19.57 -8.75
C LYS A 470 0.73 18.56 -9.11
N VAL A 471 0.31 17.41 -9.61
CA VAL A 471 1.20 16.40 -10.22
C VAL A 471 0.78 16.21 -11.66
N VAL A 472 1.75 16.32 -12.58
CA VAL A 472 1.51 16.09 -14.01
C VAL A 472 1.51 14.59 -14.28
N VAL A 473 0.41 14.05 -14.80
CA VAL A 473 0.21 12.62 -15.04
C VAL A 473 -0.14 12.36 -16.49
N LEU A 474 0.78 11.73 -17.23
CA LEU A 474 0.52 11.18 -18.54
C LEU A 474 0.13 9.70 -18.43
N THR A 475 -1.10 9.38 -18.83
CA THR A 475 -1.64 8.03 -18.86
C THR A 475 -2.70 7.92 -19.97
N TYR A 476 -3.34 6.77 -20.11
CA TYR A 476 -4.52 6.63 -20.98
C TYR A 476 -5.70 7.44 -20.42
N PRO A 477 -6.56 8.01 -21.28
CA PRO A 477 -7.61 8.95 -20.86
C PRO A 477 -8.54 8.38 -19.78
N LEU A 478 -9.14 7.21 -20.01
CA LEU A 478 -10.05 6.62 -19.02
C LEU A 478 -9.35 6.11 -17.76
N ASP A 479 -8.04 5.81 -17.83
CA ASP A 479 -7.26 5.44 -16.65
C ASP A 479 -7.05 6.62 -15.72
N PHE A 480 -6.91 7.82 -16.28
CA PHE A 480 -6.83 9.07 -15.53
C PHE A 480 -8.13 9.29 -14.75
N ASP A 481 -9.27 9.23 -15.44
CA ASP A 481 -10.58 9.45 -14.82
C ASP A 481 -10.89 8.37 -13.77
N THR A 482 -10.66 7.09 -14.08
CA THR A 482 -10.83 5.99 -13.12
C THR A 482 -9.94 6.17 -11.88
N THR A 483 -8.69 6.60 -12.04
CA THR A 483 -7.77 6.82 -10.90
C THR A 483 -8.31 7.90 -9.95
N ARG A 484 -8.88 8.98 -10.49
CA ARG A 484 -9.47 10.07 -9.70
C ARG A 484 -10.80 9.68 -9.07
N ALA A 485 -11.59 8.85 -9.75
CA ALA A 485 -12.88 8.38 -9.26
C ALA A 485 -12.77 7.36 -8.13
N TYR A 486 -11.67 6.59 -8.08
CA TYR A 486 -11.53 5.46 -7.15
C TYR A 486 -11.66 5.83 -5.66
N PRO A 487 -10.97 6.86 -5.13
CA PRO A 487 -11.17 7.29 -3.74
C PRO A 487 -12.60 7.78 -3.48
N ARG A 488 -13.22 8.46 -4.45
CA ARG A 488 -14.58 8.97 -4.33
C ARG A 488 -15.61 7.85 -4.26
N PHE A 489 -15.43 6.79 -5.05
CA PHE A 489 -16.26 5.60 -4.99
C PHE A 489 -16.23 4.94 -3.60
N LEU A 490 -15.04 4.76 -3.04
CA LEU A 490 -14.91 4.19 -1.69
C LEU A 490 -15.55 5.07 -0.61
N ALA A 491 -15.42 6.39 -0.72
CA ALA A 491 -16.06 7.33 0.18
C ALA A 491 -17.60 7.28 0.11
N GLU A 492 -18.17 7.22 -1.10
CA GLU A 492 -19.61 7.10 -1.28
C GLU A 492 -20.16 5.74 -0.85
N LEU A 493 -19.41 4.66 -1.10
CA LEU A 493 -19.74 3.32 -0.60
C LEU A 493 -19.81 3.33 0.93
N HIS A 494 -18.80 3.89 1.58
CA HIS A 494 -18.75 4.01 3.03
C HIS A 494 -19.90 4.87 3.59
N ALA A 495 -20.17 6.04 2.99
CA ALA A 495 -21.29 6.89 3.40
C ALA A 495 -22.65 6.18 3.26
N LYS A 496 -22.88 5.44 2.17
CA LYS A 496 -24.10 4.63 2.00
C LYS A 496 -24.23 3.54 3.06
N MET A 497 -23.13 2.89 3.43
CA MET A 497 -23.16 1.87 4.49
C MET A 497 -23.39 2.48 5.87
N LYS A 498 -22.71 3.58 6.19
CA LYS A 498 -22.77 4.26 7.48
C LYS A 498 -24.08 5.01 7.70
N ASP A 499 -24.44 5.90 6.77
CA ASP A 499 -25.51 6.87 6.97
C ASP A 499 -26.90 6.27 6.68
N ARG A 500 -26.96 5.24 5.82
CA ARG A 500 -28.20 4.54 5.45
C ARG A 500 -28.31 3.13 6.02
N GLY A 501 -27.33 2.68 6.80
CA GLY A 501 -27.32 1.34 7.41
C GLY A 501 -27.32 0.19 6.38
N LEU A 502 -26.82 0.42 5.17
CA LEU A 502 -26.80 -0.62 4.13
C LEU A 502 -25.70 -1.65 4.40
N THR A 503 -26.03 -2.93 4.23
CA THR A 503 -25.01 -3.98 4.14
C THR A 503 -24.19 -3.80 2.86
N LEU A 504 -22.97 -4.33 2.85
CA LEU A 504 -22.09 -4.22 1.69
C LEU A 504 -22.74 -4.75 0.41
N ALA A 505 -23.44 -5.88 0.50
CA ALA A 505 -24.15 -6.50 -0.63
C ALA A 505 -25.24 -5.58 -1.21
N LYS A 506 -25.98 -4.87 -0.35
CA LYS A 506 -27.01 -3.90 -0.74
C LYS A 506 -26.39 -2.65 -1.36
N ALA A 507 -25.32 -2.12 -0.76
CA ALA A 507 -24.62 -0.94 -1.24
C ALA A 507 -24.00 -1.13 -2.63
N LEU A 508 -23.66 -2.38 -2.99
CA LEU A 508 -23.12 -2.76 -4.31
C LEU A 508 -24.16 -3.38 -5.25
N SER A 509 -25.45 -3.10 -5.02
CA SER A 509 -26.54 -3.63 -5.84
C SER A 509 -26.96 -2.66 -6.96
N ALA A 510 -27.62 -3.18 -7.98
CA ALA A 510 -28.01 -2.40 -9.16
C ALA A 510 -29.10 -1.36 -8.87
N ARG A 511 -29.62 -1.34 -7.64
CA ARG A 511 -30.57 -0.35 -7.13
C ARG A 511 -29.86 0.91 -6.64
N GLU A 512 -28.58 0.81 -6.30
CA GLU A 512 -27.81 1.91 -5.77
C GLU A 512 -27.19 2.74 -6.89
N VAL A 513 -27.33 4.06 -6.74
CA VAL A 513 -26.81 5.07 -7.65
C VAL A 513 -25.65 5.78 -6.97
N TYR A 514 -24.54 5.89 -7.68
CA TYR A 514 -23.33 6.60 -7.28
C TYR A 514 -23.15 7.84 -8.16
N SER A 515 -22.47 8.85 -7.64
CA SER A 515 -22.22 10.06 -8.42
C SER A 515 -21.35 9.76 -9.64
N TYR A 516 -21.46 10.60 -10.66
CA TYR A 516 -20.56 10.55 -11.81
C TYR A 516 -19.07 10.56 -11.41
N ARG A 517 -18.72 11.36 -10.40
CA ARG A 517 -17.34 11.48 -9.90
C ARG A 517 -16.83 10.23 -9.20
N ALA A 518 -17.72 9.31 -8.82
CA ALA A 518 -17.40 7.99 -8.30
C ALA A 518 -17.33 6.91 -9.40
N ASN A 519 -17.52 7.27 -10.67
CA ASN A 519 -17.54 6.29 -11.75
C ASN A 519 -16.13 5.75 -12.09
N ILE A 520 -15.81 4.61 -11.51
CA ILE A 520 -14.55 3.89 -11.74
C ILE A 520 -14.55 3.06 -13.04
N GLN A 521 -15.71 2.85 -13.65
CA GLN A 521 -15.88 2.11 -14.92
C GLN A 521 -16.63 3.00 -15.93
N PRO A 522 -16.05 4.15 -16.33
CA PRO A 522 -16.67 5.00 -17.35
C PRO A 522 -16.91 4.22 -18.64
N LYS A 523 -17.89 4.65 -19.44
CA LYS A 523 -18.17 4.05 -20.75
C LYS A 523 -16.88 3.97 -21.58
N GLY A 524 -16.66 2.83 -22.24
CA GLY A 524 -15.42 2.57 -22.99
C GLY A 524 -14.25 2.02 -22.16
N GLN A 525 -14.35 1.98 -20.81
CA GLN A 525 -13.29 1.40 -19.98
C GLN A 525 -13.27 -0.12 -20.11
N LEU A 526 -12.19 -0.65 -20.70
CA LEU A 526 -12.03 -2.07 -21.01
C LEU A 526 -11.28 -2.86 -19.91
N ARG A 527 -10.82 -2.19 -18.86
CA ARG A 527 -10.08 -2.84 -17.77
C ARG A 527 -11.01 -3.62 -16.85
N SER A 528 -10.54 -4.79 -16.42
CA SER A 528 -11.21 -5.60 -15.41
C SER A 528 -11.05 -5.01 -14.01
N ILE A 529 -12.02 -5.31 -13.14
CA ILE A 529 -11.89 -5.23 -11.68
C ILE A 529 -11.28 -6.55 -11.22
N GLY A 530 -10.25 -6.50 -10.37
CA GLY A 530 -9.50 -7.69 -9.98
C GLY A 530 -8.70 -8.29 -11.13
N GLN A 531 -8.13 -9.48 -10.92
CA GLN A 531 -7.32 -10.13 -11.95
C GLN A 531 -8.19 -10.53 -13.14
N LYS A 532 -7.58 -10.63 -14.34
CA LYS A 532 -8.31 -10.87 -15.59
C LYS A 532 -9.22 -12.12 -15.56
N LEU A 533 -8.91 -13.09 -14.69
CA LEU A 533 -9.65 -14.34 -14.54
C LEU A 533 -10.71 -14.32 -13.42
N ASP A 534 -10.83 -13.21 -12.68
CA ASP A 534 -11.80 -13.11 -11.58
C ASP A 534 -13.22 -12.80 -12.07
N GLU A 535 -13.36 -12.27 -13.28
CA GLU A 535 -14.65 -11.88 -13.90
C GLU A 535 -15.53 -10.99 -12.99
N LEU A 536 -14.93 -10.20 -12.10
CA LEU A 536 -15.66 -9.31 -11.19
C LEU A 536 -16.36 -8.20 -11.98
N LYS A 537 -17.65 -7.98 -11.67
CA LYS A 537 -18.46 -6.93 -12.27
C LYS A 537 -19.16 -6.10 -11.21
N LEU A 538 -18.96 -4.79 -11.27
CA LEU A 538 -19.68 -3.86 -10.41
C LEU A 538 -21.11 -3.72 -10.94
N ASN A 539 -22.08 -4.12 -10.13
CA ASN A 539 -23.49 -4.05 -10.48
C ASN A 539 -24.12 -2.84 -9.78
N VAL A 540 -23.67 -1.62 -10.08
CA VAL A 540 -24.23 -0.36 -9.56
C VAL A 540 -24.57 0.57 -10.71
N ARG A 541 -25.36 1.61 -10.44
CA ARG A 541 -25.63 2.67 -11.41
C ARG A 541 -24.77 3.89 -11.10
N PHE A 542 -24.39 4.62 -12.14
CA PHE A 542 -23.72 5.91 -12.02
C PHE A 542 -24.61 6.98 -12.62
N GLU A 543 -24.64 8.15 -11.99
CA GLU A 543 -25.25 9.35 -12.57
C GLU A 543 -24.51 9.76 -13.85
N ASP A 544 -25.25 10.34 -14.79
CA ASP A 544 -24.64 10.98 -15.95
C ASP A 544 -23.87 12.23 -15.51
N PRO A 545 -22.76 12.57 -16.19
CA PRO A 545 -22.05 13.81 -15.90
C PRO A 545 -22.95 15.01 -16.17
N PRO A 546 -23.00 16.02 -15.28
CA PRO A 546 -23.58 17.30 -15.61
C PRO A 546 -22.93 17.87 -16.86
N ARG A 547 -23.68 18.66 -17.65
CA ARG A 547 -23.19 19.25 -18.90
C ARG A 547 -21.92 20.06 -18.64
N GLY A 548 -20.81 19.66 -19.26
CA GLY A 548 -19.51 20.32 -19.11
C GLY A 548 -18.66 19.85 -17.92
N GLU A 549 -19.16 18.95 -17.08
CA GLU A 549 -18.44 18.35 -15.94
C GLU A 549 -17.90 16.94 -16.21
N GLU A 550 -17.81 16.57 -17.48
CA GLU A 550 -17.19 15.31 -17.86
C GLU A 550 -15.72 15.24 -17.43
N GLY A 551 -15.30 14.02 -17.13
CA GLY A 551 -13.93 13.64 -16.84
C GLY A 551 -13.02 14.09 -17.99
N ARG A 552 -11.82 14.52 -17.63
CA ARG A 552 -10.88 15.13 -18.58
C ARG A 552 -10.47 14.11 -19.66
N GLY A 553 -10.34 12.84 -19.28
CA GLY A 553 -10.05 11.76 -20.21
C GLY A 553 -11.22 11.46 -21.15
N ALA A 554 -12.43 11.32 -20.63
CA ALA A 554 -13.64 11.10 -21.41
C ALA A 554 -13.90 12.26 -22.40
N LYS A 555 -13.75 13.50 -21.94
CA LYS A 555 -13.84 14.70 -22.78
C LYS A 555 -12.81 14.64 -23.92
N TRP A 556 -11.55 14.34 -23.61
CA TRP A 556 -10.49 14.22 -24.60
C TRP A 556 -10.78 13.14 -25.65
N LEU A 557 -11.30 11.98 -25.23
CA LEU A 557 -11.68 10.90 -26.14
C LEU A 557 -12.76 11.31 -27.10
N ARG A 558 -13.82 11.96 -26.60
CA ARG A 558 -14.90 12.46 -27.46
C ARG A 558 -14.39 13.48 -28.46
N GLU A 559 -13.55 14.42 -28.02
CA GLU A 559 -13.00 15.48 -28.88
C GLU A 559 -12.01 14.94 -29.93
N THR A 560 -11.26 13.89 -29.61
CA THR A 560 -10.16 13.38 -30.47
C THR A 560 -10.58 12.20 -31.34
N MET A 561 -11.50 11.35 -30.87
CA MET A 561 -11.90 10.10 -31.54
C MET A 561 -13.36 10.10 -32.02
N GLY A 562 -14.17 11.09 -31.64
CA GLY A 562 -15.59 11.20 -31.99
C GLY A 562 -16.50 10.32 -31.12
N GLU A 563 -17.80 10.67 -31.06
CA GLU A 563 -18.80 10.01 -30.17
C GLU A 563 -19.03 8.51 -30.45
N GLN A 564 -18.72 8.03 -31.67
CA GLN A 564 -18.92 6.63 -32.05
C GLN A 564 -17.76 5.71 -31.64
N GLU A 565 -16.56 6.24 -31.37
CA GLU A 565 -15.39 5.47 -30.91
C GLU A 565 -15.08 5.62 -29.41
N ALA A 566 -15.69 6.62 -28.73
CA ALA A 566 -15.57 6.91 -27.29
C ALA A 566 -16.61 6.13 -26.44
#